data_AF-A0A3R7PUR0-F1
#
_entry.id   AF-A0A3R7PUR0-F1
#
_cell.length_a   1.000
_cell.length_b   1.000
_cell.length_c   1.000
_cell.angle_alpha   90.00
_cell.angle_beta   90.00
_cell.angle_gamma   90.00
#
_symmetry.space_group_name_H-M   'P 1'
#
loop_
_entity.id
_entity.type
_entity.pdbx_description
1 polymer ?
#
loop_
_entity_poly.entity_id
_entity_poly.type
_entity_poly.pdbx_seq_one_letter_code
_entity_poly.pdbx_strand_id
1 'polypeptide(L)'
;MQSQWNNEDAAKVENDLLSLRAYATATFSKSVTGVPLWGTVKTTSRDVFGEDRTHLFIPQVGKYIGLDKERLVKLGQLDCLPSQELPLQLSLCGELQPSQAPTADTLLHAAIPSRFVDQTCSSATLALANHTNVKSLTAEIFGNRVAVSPSKKSRAEQVKAILALLDSSELEGILVPNLGLLTFSDEANECHERTVTLNAAAEAYFETTSTATEPKEATATQTMEIATLRQFVSNKKGHALIAVHDESASSRSLAGSETAQSLGAVTDGNHEGSLSSDAPVHTILWPNKGIFGFGQDKREARKVAQFATQIGEAKLLANATGGWVETTIAGPEACSSHEGLLQGKIALVSGSAAGIGLATATTLTEAGACVIGADINPEINSIMEGIGALGITVDLTQEAQVEALIERIIREFGGLDIVVSNAGIFTAGAYLEDMEQNNWERSMAVNLTSHQVLLKHAIPFVKKGIDPTIIFIGSRNVNAPGAGAASYSCAKAALTQLCRVAALELAPEGVRVNIIHPDAVFDTKLWTKEALERSAERYGITVEQYKKRNLMKTEITSRSVGNTVVALASDAFAKTTGAQIPVDGGNDRII
;
A
#
# COMPACT_ATOMS: atom_id res chain seq x y z
N MET A 1 -30.20 9.26 4.61
CA MET A 1 -28.97 9.95 5.09
C MET A 1 -29.31 11.35 5.59
N GLN A 2 -28.57 11.87 6.58
CA GLN A 2 -28.71 13.24 7.08
C GLN A 2 -27.33 13.88 7.23
N SER A 3 -27.21 15.15 6.84
CA SER A 3 -25.98 15.93 7.00
C SER A 3 -25.54 16.00 8.46
N GLN A 4 -24.25 15.76 8.70
CA GLN A 4 -23.60 15.92 10.00
C GLN A 4 -22.90 17.28 10.12
N TRP A 5 -23.19 18.23 9.22
CA TRP A 5 -22.61 19.56 9.26
C TRP A 5 -23.00 20.32 10.53
N ASN A 6 -22.01 20.85 11.22
CA ASN A 6 -22.18 21.65 12.42
C ASN A 6 -21.61 23.06 12.18
N ASN A 7 -22.49 24.07 12.22
CA ASN A 7 -22.11 25.47 11.96
C ASN A 7 -21.11 26.02 12.98
N GLU A 8 -21.15 25.59 14.25
CA GLU A 8 -20.20 26.04 15.28
C GLU A 8 -18.79 25.49 15.03
N ASP A 9 -18.69 24.23 14.56
CA ASP A 9 -17.41 23.64 14.20
C ASP A 9 -16.86 24.22 12.89
N ALA A 10 -17.72 24.46 11.90
CA ALA A 10 -17.34 25.11 10.64
C ALA A 10 -16.81 26.54 10.87
N ALA A 11 -17.46 27.31 11.76
CA ALA A 11 -17.05 28.67 12.10
C ALA A 11 -15.62 28.74 12.68
N LYS A 12 -15.14 27.67 13.35
CA LYS A 12 -13.77 27.61 13.88
C LYS A 12 -12.70 27.58 12.79
N VAL A 13 -13.07 27.20 11.56
CA VAL A 13 -12.15 27.04 10.43
C VAL A 13 -12.54 27.88 9.20
N GLU A 14 -13.56 28.74 9.30
CA GLU A 14 -14.13 29.49 8.17
C GLU A 14 -13.13 30.41 7.47
N ASN A 15 -12.14 30.93 8.22
CA ASN A 15 -11.12 31.84 7.72
C ASN A 15 -9.97 31.13 6.97
N ASP A 16 -9.95 29.79 6.98
CA ASP A 16 -9.03 28.98 6.18
C ASP A 16 -9.81 28.03 5.27
N LEU A 17 -9.87 28.38 3.99
CA LEU A 17 -10.60 27.63 2.97
C LEU A 17 -10.14 26.17 2.85
N LEU A 18 -8.86 25.86 3.14
CA LEU A 18 -8.36 24.49 3.11
C LEU A 18 -8.85 23.69 4.31
N SER A 19 -8.79 24.28 5.51
CA SER A 19 -9.35 23.66 6.71
C SER A 19 -10.86 23.48 6.60
N LEU A 20 -11.58 24.45 6.02
CA LEU A 20 -13.01 24.35 5.76
C LEU A 20 -13.34 23.23 4.75
N ARG A 21 -12.53 23.07 3.68
CA ARG A 21 -12.67 21.97 2.72
C ARG A 21 -12.39 20.61 3.37
N ALA A 22 -11.37 20.52 4.21
CA ALA A 22 -11.05 19.30 4.96
C ALA A 22 -12.19 18.92 5.92
N TYR A 23 -12.75 19.90 6.63
CA TYR A 23 -13.92 19.73 7.49
C TYR A 23 -15.12 19.18 6.70
N ALA A 24 -15.49 19.82 5.59
CA ALA A 24 -16.61 19.40 4.74
C ALA A 24 -16.49 17.94 4.26
N THR A 25 -15.28 17.52 3.87
CA THR A 25 -15.01 16.15 3.42
C THR A 25 -15.09 15.14 4.57
N ALA A 26 -14.55 15.47 5.74
CA ALA A 26 -14.63 14.64 6.93
C ALA A 26 -16.08 14.45 7.40
N THR A 27 -16.88 15.52 7.39
CA THR A 27 -18.30 15.50 7.73
C THR A 27 -19.12 14.66 6.75
N PHE A 28 -18.81 14.70 5.46
CA PHE A 28 -19.49 13.85 4.48
C PHE A 28 -19.25 12.38 4.78
N SER A 29 -18.01 12.02 5.10
CA SER A 29 -17.63 10.63 5.42
C SER A 29 -18.35 10.09 6.66
N LYS A 30 -18.78 10.97 7.58
CA LYS A 30 -19.65 10.64 8.72
C LYS A 30 -21.12 10.55 8.36
N SER A 31 -21.57 11.39 7.42
CA SER A 31 -22.98 11.47 6.97
C SER A 31 -23.35 10.33 6.03
N VAL A 32 -22.37 9.84 5.28
CA VAL A 32 -22.50 8.88 4.19
C VAL A 32 -21.41 7.82 4.34
N THR A 33 -21.69 6.79 5.16
CA THR A 33 -20.72 5.73 5.48
C THR A 33 -20.34 4.94 4.23
N GLY A 34 -19.04 4.79 3.97
CA GLY A 34 -18.53 3.92 2.90
C GLY A 34 -18.56 4.53 1.50
N VAL A 35 -19.03 5.78 1.34
CA VAL A 35 -19.01 6.48 0.05
C VAL A 35 -17.84 7.45 0.00
N PRO A 36 -16.94 7.33 -1.00
CA PRO A 36 -15.84 8.27 -1.15
C PRO A 36 -16.35 9.64 -1.62
N LEU A 37 -15.74 10.69 -1.05
CA LEU A 37 -15.87 12.06 -1.53
C LEU A 37 -14.50 12.61 -1.88
N TRP A 38 -14.38 13.11 -3.11
CA TRP A 38 -13.23 13.85 -3.56
C TRP A 38 -13.61 15.33 -3.69
N GLY A 39 -13.31 16.09 -2.64
CA GLY A 39 -13.61 17.53 -2.55
C GLY A 39 -12.40 18.39 -2.87
N THR A 40 -12.58 19.38 -3.73
CA THR A 40 -11.54 20.34 -4.14
C THR A 40 -11.96 21.78 -3.83
N VAL A 41 -10.99 22.67 -3.69
CA VAL A 41 -11.24 24.09 -3.45
C VAL A 41 -10.31 24.96 -4.28
N LYS A 42 -10.84 26.06 -4.83
CA LYS A 42 -10.07 27.05 -5.56
C LYS A 42 -9.73 28.21 -4.64
N THR A 43 -8.47 28.63 -4.64
CA THR A 43 -8.02 29.80 -3.87
C THR A 43 -7.09 30.66 -4.72
N THR A 44 -6.87 31.91 -4.31
CA THR A 44 -5.97 32.84 -5.00
C THR A 44 -4.84 33.22 -4.06
N SER A 45 -3.62 33.23 -4.56
CA SER A 45 -2.43 33.74 -3.85
C SER A 45 -1.56 34.57 -4.77
N ARG A 46 -0.80 35.51 -4.21
CA ARG A 46 0.20 36.27 -4.96
C ARG A 46 1.49 35.46 -5.09
N ASP A 47 2.01 35.38 -6.30
CA ASP A 47 3.32 34.81 -6.53
C ASP A 47 4.45 35.79 -6.17
N VAL A 48 5.69 35.33 -6.32
CA VAL A 48 6.90 36.11 -6.02
C VAL A 48 7.07 37.34 -6.91
N PHE A 49 6.32 37.43 -8.02
CA PHE A 49 6.29 38.56 -8.94
C PHE A 49 5.15 39.55 -8.60
N GLY A 50 4.33 39.23 -7.61
CA GLY A 50 3.18 40.04 -7.20
C GLY A 50 1.94 39.83 -8.06
N GLU A 51 1.91 38.80 -8.92
CA GLU A 51 0.77 38.46 -9.74
C GLU A 51 -0.20 37.56 -8.96
N ASP A 52 -1.50 37.84 -9.05
CA ASP A 52 -2.52 36.98 -8.46
C ASP A 52 -2.65 35.70 -9.30
N ARG A 53 -2.37 34.55 -8.68
CA ARG A 53 -2.48 33.22 -9.27
C ARG A 53 -3.62 32.44 -8.62
N THR A 54 -4.48 31.85 -9.44
CA THR A 54 -5.52 30.94 -8.95
C THR A 54 -5.02 29.51 -8.93
N HIS A 55 -5.19 28.85 -7.79
CA HIS A 55 -4.80 27.47 -7.58
C HIS A 55 -6.03 26.59 -7.35
N LEU A 56 -6.01 25.38 -7.89
CA LEU A 56 -6.93 24.30 -7.52
C LEU A 56 -6.24 23.43 -6.47
N PHE A 57 -6.79 23.38 -5.26
CA PHE A 57 -6.32 22.50 -4.22
C PHE A 57 -7.06 21.17 -4.27
N ILE A 58 -6.29 20.09 -4.40
CA ILE A 58 -6.78 18.71 -4.42
C ILE A 58 -6.33 17.95 -3.16
N PRO A 59 -7.11 16.99 -2.67
CA PRO A 59 -6.73 16.19 -1.51
C PRO A 59 -5.68 15.12 -1.89
N GLN A 60 -4.63 15.03 -1.09
CA GLN A 60 -3.60 14.00 -1.13
C GLN A 60 -3.34 13.46 0.29
N VAL A 61 -2.51 12.43 0.45
CA VAL A 61 -2.29 11.80 1.77
C VAL A 61 -1.82 12.85 2.78
N GLY A 62 -2.66 13.12 3.78
CA GLY A 62 -2.37 14.02 4.89
C GLY A 62 -2.34 15.51 4.58
N LYS A 63 -2.62 15.95 3.33
CA LYS A 63 -2.61 17.38 2.97
C LYS A 63 -3.38 17.69 1.69
N TYR A 64 -3.67 18.97 1.46
CA TYR A 64 -4.07 19.49 0.15
C TYR A 64 -2.85 19.99 -0.62
N ILE A 65 -2.85 19.78 -1.94
CA ILE A 65 -1.81 20.26 -2.85
C ILE A 65 -2.42 21.24 -3.83
N GLY A 66 -1.82 22.42 -3.96
CA GLY A 66 -2.22 23.44 -4.92
C GLY A 66 -1.64 23.16 -6.31
N LEU A 67 -2.50 23.23 -7.32
CA LEU A 67 -2.15 23.09 -8.73
C LEU A 67 -2.49 24.40 -9.46
N ASP A 68 -1.68 24.80 -10.44
CA ASP A 68 -1.98 25.93 -11.32
C ASP A 68 -3.28 25.68 -12.09
N LYS A 69 -4.33 26.45 -11.76
CA LYS A 69 -5.65 26.28 -12.36
C LYS A 69 -5.65 26.66 -13.84
N GLU A 70 -4.94 27.72 -14.23
CA GLU A 70 -4.93 28.16 -15.62
C GLU A 70 -4.31 27.12 -16.53
N ARG A 71 -3.21 26.50 -16.08
CA ARG A 71 -2.56 25.40 -16.80
C ARG A 71 -3.49 24.19 -16.90
N LEU A 72 -4.18 23.82 -15.82
CA LEU A 72 -5.17 22.74 -15.84
C LEU A 72 -6.32 23.00 -16.82
N VAL A 73 -6.87 24.22 -16.85
CA VAL A 73 -7.93 24.58 -17.80
C VAL A 73 -7.43 24.48 -19.24
N LYS A 74 -6.23 24.98 -19.54
CA LYS A 74 -5.60 24.86 -20.87
C LYS A 74 -5.38 23.40 -21.26
N LEU A 75 -4.88 22.57 -20.35
CA LEU A 75 -4.73 21.12 -20.57
C LEU A 75 -6.06 20.45 -20.88
N GLY A 76 -7.12 20.82 -20.14
CA GLY A 76 -8.47 20.31 -20.34
C GLY A 76 -9.13 20.74 -21.65
N GLN A 77 -8.54 21.69 -22.39
CA GLN A 77 -9.05 22.16 -23.68
C GLN A 77 -8.30 21.55 -24.88
N LEU A 78 -7.21 20.79 -24.64
CA LEU A 78 -6.43 20.16 -25.71
C LEU A 78 -7.22 19.03 -26.37
N ASP A 79 -7.39 19.11 -27.69
CA ASP A 79 -8.14 18.10 -28.45
C ASP A 79 -7.43 16.74 -28.46
N CYS A 80 -6.09 16.72 -28.38
CA CYS A 80 -5.30 15.51 -28.24
C CYS A 80 -4.10 15.71 -27.30
N LEU A 81 -3.89 14.76 -26.41
CA LEU A 81 -2.67 14.60 -25.63
C LEU A 81 -2.37 13.09 -25.57
N PRO A 82 -1.14 12.63 -25.86
CA PRO A 82 -0.78 11.23 -25.70
C PRO A 82 -1.07 10.75 -24.27
N SER A 83 -1.65 9.56 -24.11
CA SER A 83 -2.05 9.04 -22.78
C SER A 83 -0.89 9.01 -21.77
N GLN A 84 0.33 8.77 -22.25
CA GLN A 84 1.55 8.73 -21.44
C GLN A 84 2.03 10.12 -20.98
N GLU A 85 1.64 11.19 -21.68
CA GLU A 85 2.03 12.57 -21.37
C GLU A 85 1.13 13.18 -20.29
N LEU A 86 -0.13 12.76 -20.19
CA LEU A 86 -1.10 13.38 -19.29
C LEU A 86 -0.66 13.38 -17.81
N PRO A 87 -0.19 12.26 -17.22
CA PRO A 87 0.28 12.26 -15.83
C PRO A 87 1.46 13.22 -15.62
N LEU A 88 2.40 13.27 -16.57
CA LEU A 88 3.54 14.19 -16.52
C LEU A 88 3.08 15.66 -16.59
N GLN A 89 2.20 15.99 -17.51
CA GLN A 89 1.70 17.36 -17.63
C GLN A 89 0.89 17.80 -16.39
N LEU A 90 0.12 16.88 -15.81
CA LEU A 90 -0.61 17.12 -14.58
C LEU A 90 0.33 17.30 -13.37
N SER A 91 1.43 16.55 -13.29
CA SER A 91 2.41 16.72 -12.19
C SER A 91 3.12 18.07 -12.28
N LEU A 92 3.40 18.55 -13.50
CA LEU A 92 3.97 19.87 -13.77
C LEU A 92 3.05 21.05 -13.38
N CYS A 93 1.75 20.81 -13.15
CA CYS A 93 0.86 21.85 -12.64
C CYS A 93 1.09 22.19 -11.16
N GLY A 94 1.75 21.31 -10.40
CA GLY A 94 1.99 21.51 -8.96
C GLY A 94 3.42 21.19 -8.51
N GLU A 95 4.37 21.15 -9.45
CA GLU A 95 5.77 20.73 -9.19
C GLU A 95 5.87 19.37 -8.49
N LEU A 96 4.97 18.46 -8.86
CA LEU A 96 4.88 17.15 -8.26
C LEU A 96 5.82 16.16 -8.94
N GLN A 97 6.29 15.19 -8.17
CA GLN A 97 6.91 14.00 -8.74
C GLN A 97 5.89 13.31 -9.66
N PRO A 98 6.30 12.72 -10.80
CA PRO A 98 5.37 12.01 -11.70
C PRO A 98 4.55 10.92 -10.99
N SER A 99 5.13 10.24 -9.99
CA SER A 99 4.45 9.25 -9.14
C SER A 99 3.33 9.83 -8.27
N GLN A 100 3.27 11.15 -8.15
CA GLN A 100 2.26 11.91 -7.41
C GLN A 100 1.29 12.64 -8.36
N ALA A 101 1.33 12.34 -9.66
CA ALA A 101 0.44 12.95 -10.64
C ALA A 101 -1.03 12.79 -10.22
N PRO A 102 -1.82 13.88 -10.28
CA PRO A 102 -3.23 13.80 -9.96
C PRO A 102 -4.02 13.09 -11.07
N THR A 103 -5.26 12.72 -10.79
CA THR A 103 -6.11 12.01 -11.76
C THR A 103 -6.57 12.95 -12.88
N ALA A 104 -6.94 12.37 -14.03
CA ALA A 104 -7.49 13.15 -15.15
C ALA A 104 -8.78 13.91 -14.77
N ASP A 105 -9.50 13.48 -13.73
CA ASP A 105 -10.70 14.14 -13.23
C ASP A 105 -10.41 15.54 -12.65
N THR A 106 -9.15 15.82 -12.28
CA THR A 106 -8.69 17.17 -11.88
C THR A 106 -9.00 18.23 -12.94
N LEU A 107 -8.99 17.85 -14.23
CA LEU A 107 -9.34 18.76 -15.32
C LEU A 107 -10.81 19.20 -15.27
N LEU A 108 -11.72 18.31 -14.84
CA LEU A 108 -13.13 18.63 -14.68
C LEU A 108 -13.34 19.62 -13.52
N HIS A 109 -12.68 19.36 -12.39
CA HIS A 109 -12.73 20.23 -11.21
C HIS A 109 -12.14 21.63 -11.49
N ALA A 110 -11.07 21.70 -12.29
CA ALA A 110 -10.47 22.96 -12.71
C ALA A 110 -11.38 23.78 -13.62
N ALA A 111 -12.13 23.11 -14.50
CA ALA A 111 -13.03 23.74 -15.46
C ALA A 111 -14.29 24.33 -14.81
N ILE A 112 -14.86 23.66 -13.80
CA ILE A 112 -16.05 24.17 -13.09
C ILE A 112 -15.71 25.51 -12.40
N PRO A 113 -16.43 26.61 -12.69
CA PRO A 113 -16.07 27.94 -12.18
C PRO A 113 -16.13 28.08 -10.66
N SER A 114 -17.10 27.44 -10.01
CA SER A 114 -17.37 27.56 -8.57
C SER A 114 -16.16 27.21 -7.70
N ARG A 115 -16.06 27.87 -6.55
CA ARG A 115 -14.94 27.72 -5.62
C ARG A 115 -14.79 26.28 -5.10
N PHE A 116 -15.87 25.68 -4.64
CA PHE A 116 -15.90 24.33 -4.10
C PHE A 116 -16.51 23.38 -5.12
N VAL A 117 -15.87 22.24 -5.32
CA VAL A 117 -16.36 21.17 -6.20
C VAL A 117 -16.17 19.85 -5.50
N ASP A 118 -17.26 19.11 -5.37
CA ASP A 118 -17.34 17.80 -4.75
C ASP A 118 -17.65 16.75 -5.80
N GLN A 119 -16.93 15.63 -5.74
CA GLN A 119 -17.15 14.46 -6.58
C GLN A 119 -17.44 13.26 -5.69
N THR A 120 -18.55 12.59 -5.97
CA THR A 120 -18.89 11.31 -5.34
C THR A 120 -19.31 10.28 -6.37
N CYS A 121 -18.95 9.03 -6.12
CA CYS A 121 -19.25 7.90 -6.99
C CYS A 121 -20.03 6.80 -6.25
N SER A 122 -20.92 7.19 -5.33
CA SER A 122 -21.79 6.24 -4.62
C SER A 122 -22.44 5.25 -5.58
N SER A 123 -22.73 4.04 -5.12
CA SER A 123 -23.31 2.98 -5.95
C SER A 123 -24.60 3.47 -6.64
N ALA A 124 -25.41 4.29 -5.97
CA ALA A 124 -26.62 4.90 -6.53
C ALA A 124 -26.33 5.97 -7.59
N THR A 125 -25.46 6.94 -7.32
CA THR A 125 -25.15 8.00 -8.29
C THR A 125 -24.41 7.45 -9.51
N LEU A 126 -23.56 6.45 -9.32
CA LEU A 126 -22.86 5.74 -10.38
C LEU A 126 -23.83 4.87 -11.20
N ALA A 127 -24.79 4.19 -10.56
CA ALA A 127 -25.85 3.45 -11.24
C ALA A 127 -26.67 4.38 -12.13
N LEU A 128 -27.08 5.54 -11.59
CA LEU A 128 -27.86 6.52 -12.32
C LEU A 128 -27.08 7.12 -13.49
N ALA A 129 -25.82 7.52 -13.28
CA ALA A 129 -24.96 8.12 -14.31
C ALA A 129 -24.74 7.20 -15.52
N ASN A 130 -24.80 5.88 -15.32
CA ASN A 130 -24.62 4.87 -16.38
C ASN A 130 -25.92 4.12 -16.69
N HIS A 131 -27.09 4.63 -16.28
CA HIS A 131 -28.37 3.98 -16.53
C HIS A 131 -28.81 4.16 -17.99
N THR A 132 -29.43 3.14 -18.59
CA THR A 132 -29.99 3.21 -19.96
C THR A 132 -30.93 4.42 -20.15
N ASN A 133 -31.68 4.76 -19.10
CA ASN A 133 -32.64 5.85 -19.06
C ASN A 133 -32.16 7.07 -18.24
N VAL A 134 -30.84 7.30 -18.15
CA VAL A 134 -30.24 8.35 -17.29
C VAL A 134 -30.94 9.71 -17.40
N LYS A 135 -31.29 10.17 -18.60
CA LYS A 135 -31.94 11.48 -18.79
C LYS A 135 -33.32 11.59 -18.15
N SER A 136 -34.17 10.58 -18.32
CA SER A 136 -35.52 10.60 -17.75
C SER A 136 -35.49 10.43 -16.24
N LEU A 137 -34.65 9.53 -15.73
CA LEU A 137 -34.50 9.31 -14.30
C LEU A 137 -33.89 10.51 -13.58
N THR A 138 -32.93 11.20 -14.20
CA THR A 138 -32.35 12.44 -13.65
C THR A 138 -33.45 13.51 -13.50
N ALA A 139 -34.31 13.66 -14.52
CA ALA A 139 -35.42 14.61 -14.45
C ALA A 139 -36.48 14.20 -13.40
N GLU A 140 -36.72 12.91 -13.22
CA GLU A 140 -37.64 12.38 -12.20
C GLU A 140 -37.12 12.61 -10.77
N ILE A 141 -35.85 12.27 -10.52
CA ILE A 141 -35.26 12.28 -9.18
C ILE A 141 -34.86 13.71 -8.77
N PHE A 142 -34.28 14.48 -9.69
CA PHE A 142 -33.67 15.79 -9.38
C PHE A 142 -34.39 16.98 -10.01
N GLY A 143 -35.37 16.76 -10.91
CA GLY A 143 -35.95 17.83 -11.69
C GLY A 143 -34.91 18.55 -12.54
N ASN A 144 -34.91 19.88 -12.49
CA ASN A 144 -33.97 20.72 -13.24
C ASN A 144 -32.66 21.01 -12.48
N ARG A 145 -32.48 20.47 -11.27
CA ARG A 145 -31.33 20.76 -10.40
C ARG A 145 -30.04 20.08 -10.87
N VAL A 146 -30.16 18.95 -11.58
CA VAL A 146 -29.03 18.14 -12.02
C VAL A 146 -29.12 17.88 -13.52
N ALA A 147 -28.02 18.08 -14.23
CA ALA A 147 -27.90 17.75 -15.65
C ALA A 147 -27.09 16.46 -15.87
N VAL A 148 -27.22 15.87 -17.06
CA VAL A 148 -26.45 14.69 -17.47
C VAL A 148 -25.42 15.12 -18.50
N SER A 149 -24.14 14.93 -18.18
CA SER A 149 -23.07 15.11 -19.15
C SER A 149 -23.14 14.01 -20.22
N PRO A 150 -23.09 14.35 -21.52
CA PRO A 150 -23.04 13.33 -22.57
C PRO A 150 -21.78 12.48 -22.43
N SER A 151 -21.87 11.19 -22.79
CA SER A 151 -20.69 10.36 -22.93
C SER A 151 -19.81 10.89 -24.07
N LYS A 152 -18.51 11.05 -23.79
CA LYS A 152 -17.52 11.63 -24.69
C LYS A 152 -16.30 10.74 -24.80
N LYS A 153 -15.61 10.80 -25.93
CA LYS A 153 -14.46 9.93 -26.22
C LYS A 153 -13.17 10.45 -25.61
N SER A 154 -13.07 11.77 -25.38
CA SER A 154 -11.92 12.38 -24.73
C SER A 154 -12.32 13.21 -23.51
N ARG A 155 -11.36 13.38 -22.59
CA ARG A 155 -11.57 14.22 -21.41
C ARG A 155 -11.81 15.69 -21.77
N ALA A 156 -11.19 16.17 -22.85
CA ALA A 156 -11.39 17.54 -23.32
C ALA A 156 -12.80 17.78 -23.87
N GLU A 157 -13.35 16.81 -24.61
CA GLU A 157 -14.75 16.85 -25.03
C GLU A 157 -15.70 16.86 -23.83
N GLN A 158 -15.36 16.11 -22.77
CA GLN A 158 -16.14 16.07 -21.53
C GLN A 158 -16.10 17.41 -20.78
N VAL A 159 -14.93 18.05 -20.69
CA VAL A 159 -14.77 19.41 -20.15
C VAL A 159 -15.64 20.40 -20.93
N LYS A 160 -15.55 20.41 -22.26
CA LYS A 160 -16.37 21.29 -23.12
C LYS A 160 -17.87 21.07 -22.92
N ALA A 161 -18.30 19.82 -22.76
CA ALA A 161 -19.70 19.48 -22.52
C ALA A 161 -20.20 19.97 -21.15
N ILE A 162 -19.40 19.84 -20.10
CA ILE A 162 -19.74 20.35 -18.76
C ILE A 162 -19.87 21.87 -18.78
N LEU A 163 -18.92 22.58 -19.40
CA LEU A 163 -18.97 24.04 -19.51
C LEU A 163 -20.23 24.52 -20.24
N ALA A 164 -20.58 23.86 -21.36
CA ALA A 164 -21.80 24.20 -22.08
C ALA A 164 -23.09 23.98 -21.26
N LEU A 165 -23.12 22.98 -20.37
CA LEU A 165 -24.24 22.76 -19.46
C LEU A 165 -24.34 23.90 -18.44
N LEU A 166 -23.23 24.29 -17.84
CA LEU A 166 -23.15 25.37 -16.84
C LEU A 166 -23.52 26.74 -17.41
N ASP A 167 -23.19 26.99 -18.69
CA ASP A 167 -23.57 28.23 -19.37
C ASP A 167 -25.08 28.31 -19.66
N SER A 168 -25.75 27.16 -19.76
CA SER A 168 -27.15 27.06 -20.21
C SER A 168 -28.18 27.06 -19.08
N SER A 169 -27.79 26.77 -17.84
CA SER A 169 -28.71 26.61 -16.70
C SER A 169 -27.98 26.75 -15.37
N GLU A 170 -28.66 27.26 -14.35
CA GLU A 170 -28.19 27.18 -12.96
C GLU A 170 -28.38 25.75 -12.45
N LEU A 171 -27.27 25.04 -12.26
CA LEU A 171 -27.24 23.63 -11.84
C LEU A 171 -26.64 23.51 -10.44
N GLU A 172 -27.17 22.57 -9.66
CA GLU A 172 -26.60 22.17 -8.37
C GLU A 172 -25.61 21.00 -8.53
N GLY A 173 -25.78 20.20 -9.59
CA GLY A 173 -24.88 19.10 -9.90
C GLY A 173 -24.96 18.60 -11.34
N ILE A 174 -24.00 17.75 -11.71
CA ILE A 174 -23.91 17.13 -13.02
C ILE A 174 -23.58 15.65 -12.82
N LEU A 175 -24.38 14.76 -13.39
CA LEU A 175 -24.05 13.35 -13.52
C LEU A 175 -23.12 13.15 -14.70
N VAL A 176 -21.99 12.51 -14.44
CA VAL A 176 -20.93 12.27 -15.41
C VAL A 176 -20.73 10.75 -15.55
N PRO A 177 -20.89 10.18 -16.76
CA PRO A 177 -20.69 8.76 -16.99
C PRO A 177 -19.35 8.26 -16.45
N ASN A 178 -19.35 7.07 -15.83
CA ASN A 178 -18.23 6.45 -15.10
C ASN A 178 -17.62 7.22 -13.91
N LEU A 179 -18.05 8.46 -13.65
CA LEU A 179 -17.51 9.29 -12.57
C LEU A 179 -18.49 9.43 -11.40
N GLY A 180 -19.80 9.43 -11.69
CA GLY A 180 -20.85 9.64 -10.71
C GLY A 180 -21.37 11.07 -10.71
N LEU A 181 -21.52 11.67 -9.53
CA LEU A 181 -22.09 12.99 -9.33
C LEU A 181 -21.01 14.04 -9.01
N LEU A 182 -21.02 15.13 -9.76
CA LEU A 182 -20.31 16.37 -9.42
C LEU A 182 -21.30 17.38 -8.85
N THR A 183 -20.95 18.02 -7.75
CA THR A 183 -21.68 19.13 -7.13
C THR A 183 -20.74 20.29 -6.90
N PHE A 184 -21.27 21.50 -6.89
CA PHE A 184 -20.44 22.71 -6.82
C PHE A 184 -21.20 23.88 -6.21
N SER A 185 -20.48 24.74 -5.51
CA SER A 185 -20.95 26.05 -4.99
C SER A 185 -19.74 26.92 -4.66
N ASP A 186 -19.95 28.23 -4.53
CA ASP A 186 -18.94 29.14 -3.98
C ASP A 186 -18.83 29.07 -2.45
N GLU A 187 -19.81 28.46 -1.78
CA GLU A 187 -19.84 28.23 -0.34
C GLU A 187 -19.68 26.75 0.01
N ALA A 188 -18.80 26.45 0.97
CA ALA A 188 -18.45 25.07 1.34
C ALA A 188 -19.65 24.27 1.88
N ASN A 189 -20.45 24.91 2.73
CA ASN A 189 -21.64 24.29 3.33
C ASN A 189 -22.67 23.96 2.25
N GLU A 190 -22.95 24.89 1.34
CA GLU A 190 -23.91 24.66 0.27
C GLU A 190 -23.45 23.53 -0.66
N CYS A 191 -22.17 23.50 -1.05
CA CYS A 191 -21.61 22.39 -1.83
C CYS A 191 -21.79 21.05 -1.11
N HIS A 192 -21.52 21.02 0.21
CA HIS A 192 -21.68 19.83 1.04
C HIS A 192 -23.14 19.36 1.11
N GLU A 193 -24.08 20.26 1.44
CA GLU A 193 -25.51 19.96 1.55
C GLU A 193 -26.11 19.50 0.22
N ARG A 194 -25.73 20.12 -0.90
CA ARG A 194 -26.09 19.67 -2.25
C ARG A 194 -25.64 18.23 -2.46
N THR A 195 -24.39 17.91 -2.12
CA THR A 195 -23.85 16.55 -2.28
C THR A 195 -24.62 15.52 -1.46
N VAL A 196 -24.85 15.78 -0.17
CA VAL A 196 -25.59 14.86 0.72
C VAL A 196 -27.02 14.67 0.25
N THR A 197 -27.71 15.76 -0.10
CA THR A 197 -29.12 15.74 -0.50
C THR A 197 -29.33 15.01 -1.83
N LEU A 198 -28.52 15.33 -2.83
CA LEU A 198 -28.62 14.69 -4.15
C LEU A 198 -28.20 13.22 -4.10
N ASN A 199 -27.21 12.86 -3.30
CA ASN A 199 -26.85 11.46 -3.08
C ASN A 199 -28.01 10.68 -2.42
N ALA A 200 -28.59 11.24 -1.36
CA ALA A 200 -29.71 10.62 -0.64
C ALA A 200 -30.94 10.43 -1.54
N ALA A 201 -31.23 11.37 -2.43
CA ALA A 201 -32.32 11.24 -3.40
C ALA A 201 -32.08 10.11 -4.41
N ALA A 202 -30.84 9.95 -4.89
CA ALA A 202 -30.49 8.81 -5.75
C ALA A 202 -30.65 7.46 -5.02
N GLU A 203 -30.18 7.37 -3.77
CA GLU A 203 -30.31 6.15 -2.97
C GLU A 203 -31.77 5.79 -2.68
N ALA A 204 -32.60 6.76 -2.28
CA ALA A 204 -34.01 6.54 -2.00
C ALA A 204 -34.76 5.96 -3.23
N TYR A 205 -34.41 6.40 -4.44
CA TYR A 205 -34.96 5.84 -5.67
C TYR A 205 -34.64 4.34 -5.82
N PHE A 206 -33.39 3.95 -5.60
CA PHE A 206 -32.97 2.56 -5.75
C PHE A 206 -33.41 1.66 -4.57
N GLU A 207 -33.50 2.17 -3.35
CA GLU A 207 -34.01 1.44 -2.19
C GLU A 207 -35.48 1.00 -2.37
N THR A 208 -36.31 1.87 -2.94
CA THR A 208 -37.74 1.57 -3.18
C THR A 208 -37.96 0.53 -4.27
N THR A 209 -36.94 0.26 -5.10
CA THR A 209 -37.05 -0.57 -6.30
C THR A 209 -36.26 -1.89 -6.18
N SER A 210 -35.37 -2.01 -5.20
CA SER A 210 -34.51 -3.19 -5.00
C SER A 210 -35.15 -4.22 -4.07
N THR A 211 -35.15 -5.49 -4.47
CA THR A 211 -35.39 -6.61 -3.56
C THR A 211 -34.04 -7.12 -3.06
N ALA A 212 -33.74 -6.89 -1.79
CA ALA A 212 -32.47 -7.34 -1.22
C ALA A 212 -32.36 -8.86 -1.29
N THR A 213 -31.45 -9.38 -2.11
CA THR A 213 -31.03 -10.79 -2.02
C THR A 213 -30.31 -11.01 -0.71
N GLU A 214 -30.77 -11.99 0.08
CA GLU A 214 -30.09 -12.38 1.32
C GLU A 214 -28.64 -12.79 1.03
N PRO A 215 -27.68 -12.36 1.87
CA PRO A 215 -26.29 -12.78 1.73
C PRO A 215 -26.20 -14.30 1.91
N LYS A 216 -25.62 -14.99 0.92
CA LYS A 216 -25.25 -16.40 1.07
C LYS A 216 -24.27 -16.57 2.24
N GLU A 217 -24.37 -17.70 2.93
CA GLU A 217 -23.58 -18.03 4.12
C GLU A 217 -22.07 -17.87 3.84
N ALA A 218 -21.40 -17.08 4.69
CA ALA A 218 -20.00 -16.72 4.48
C ALA A 218 -19.10 -17.94 4.73
N THR A 219 -18.30 -18.31 3.73
CA THR A 219 -17.24 -19.30 3.92
C THR A 219 -15.95 -18.57 4.27
N ALA A 220 -15.33 -18.91 5.41
CA ALA A 220 -14.07 -18.30 5.81
C ALA A 220 -12.95 -18.64 4.81
N THR A 221 -12.23 -17.62 4.35
CA THR A 221 -11.12 -17.81 3.42
C THR A 221 -9.86 -18.20 4.18
N GLN A 222 -9.22 -19.30 3.76
CA GLN A 222 -7.98 -19.75 4.38
C GLN A 222 -6.81 -18.88 3.89
N THR A 223 -5.79 -18.69 4.73
CA THR A 223 -4.60 -17.89 4.36
C THR A 223 -3.84 -18.51 3.18
N MET A 224 -3.77 -19.84 3.10
CA MET A 224 -3.08 -20.54 2.00
C MET A 224 -3.75 -20.32 0.63
N GLU A 225 -5.08 -20.22 0.63
CA GLU A 225 -5.89 -19.91 -0.55
C GLU A 225 -5.58 -18.50 -1.07
N ILE A 226 -5.49 -17.52 -0.18
CA ILE A 226 -5.11 -16.14 -0.52
C ILE A 226 -3.71 -16.10 -1.14
N ALA A 227 -2.74 -16.76 -0.48
CA ALA A 227 -1.35 -16.79 -0.95
C ALA A 227 -1.20 -17.45 -2.32
N THR A 228 -1.93 -18.55 -2.54
CA THR A 228 -1.92 -19.27 -3.83
C THR A 228 -2.55 -18.41 -4.93
N LEU A 229 -3.66 -17.72 -4.65
CA LEU A 229 -4.28 -16.82 -5.61
C LEU A 229 -3.35 -15.66 -5.99
N ARG A 230 -2.71 -15.02 -5.01
CA ARG A 230 -1.71 -13.96 -5.27
C ARG A 230 -0.56 -14.47 -6.13
N GLN A 231 -0.04 -15.65 -5.82
CA GLN A 231 1.05 -16.25 -6.58
C GLN A 231 0.67 -16.41 -8.06
N PHE A 232 -0.51 -17.00 -8.30
CA PHE A 232 -1.03 -17.21 -9.64
C PHE A 232 -1.17 -15.90 -10.43
N VAL A 233 -1.80 -14.88 -9.84
CA VAL A 233 -2.02 -13.58 -10.51
C VAL A 233 -0.70 -12.87 -10.81
N SER A 234 0.23 -12.86 -9.85
CA SER A 234 1.54 -12.24 -10.03
C SER A 234 2.35 -12.94 -11.13
N ASN A 235 2.35 -14.28 -11.17
CA ASN A 235 3.00 -15.06 -12.22
C ASN A 235 2.41 -14.79 -13.61
N LYS A 236 1.07 -14.68 -13.71
CA LYS A 236 0.40 -14.35 -14.98
C LYS A 236 0.75 -12.93 -15.46
N LYS A 237 1.00 -11.99 -14.53
CA LYS A 237 1.39 -10.60 -14.83
C LYS A 237 2.89 -10.45 -15.11
N GLY A 238 3.73 -11.38 -14.64
CA GLY A 238 5.18 -11.36 -14.82
C GLY A 238 5.94 -10.53 -13.78
N HIS A 239 5.26 -9.99 -12.77
CA HIS A 239 5.87 -9.23 -11.67
C HIS A 239 5.06 -9.43 -10.37
N ALA A 240 5.66 -9.14 -9.22
CA ALA A 240 4.99 -9.26 -7.92
C ALA A 240 3.86 -8.22 -7.77
N LEU A 241 2.73 -8.65 -7.19
CA LEU A 241 1.61 -7.78 -6.85
C LEU A 241 1.18 -8.01 -5.39
N ILE A 242 0.66 -6.98 -4.75
CA ILE A 242 -0.04 -7.07 -3.46
C ILE A 242 -1.49 -7.46 -3.73
N ALA A 243 -2.05 -8.34 -2.90
CA ALA A 243 -3.47 -8.70 -2.95
C ALA A 243 -4.20 -8.19 -1.70
N VAL A 244 -5.32 -7.50 -1.90
CA VAL A 244 -6.22 -7.08 -0.82
C VAL A 244 -7.57 -7.74 -1.04
N HIS A 245 -8.07 -8.38 0.01
CA HIS A 245 -9.33 -9.11 -0.01
C HIS A 245 -10.44 -8.28 0.64
N ASP A 246 -11.47 -7.94 -0.13
CA ASP A 246 -12.71 -7.35 0.37
C ASP A 246 -13.69 -8.47 0.73
N GLU A 247 -13.82 -8.72 2.03
CA GLU A 247 -14.78 -9.66 2.62
C GLU A 247 -16.05 -8.97 3.12
N SER A 248 -16.43 -7.81 2.59
CA SER A 248 -17.72 -7.20 2.91
C SER A 248 -18.88 -8.10 2.46
N ALA A 249 -20.04 -7.95 3.12
CA ALA A 249 -21.25 -8.69 2.73
C ALA A 249 -21.65 -8.39 1.29
N SER A 250 -21.54 -7.13 0.88
CA SER A 250 -21.73 -6.68 -0.50
C SER A 250 -20.80 -7.39 -1.48
N SER A 251 -19.50 -7.39 -1.19
CA SER A 251 -18.47 -8.04 -2.02
C SER A 251 -18.75 -9.54 -2.19
N ARG A 252 -19.09 -10.26 -1.10
CA ARG A 252 -19.45 -11.69 -1.17
C ARG A 252 -20.69 -11.96 -2.01
N SER A 253 -21.72 -11.13 -1.85
CA SER A 253 -22.97 -11.24 -2.62
C SER A 253 -22.71 -11.01 -4.12
N LEU A 254 -21.91 -9.99 -4.43
CA LEU A 254 -21.54 -9.63 -5.80
C LEU A 254 -20.72 -10.70 -6.50
N ALA A 255 -19.70 -11.23 -5.83
CA ALA A 255 -18.70 -12.11 -6.46
C ALA A 255 -19.31 -13.37 -7.12
N GLY A 256 -20.50 -13.80 -6.69
CA GLY A 256 -21.22 -14.93 -7.29
C GLY A 256 -22.28 -14.56 -8.33
N SER A 257 -22.49 -13.27 -8.63
CA SER A 257 -23.52 -12.79 -9.55
C SER A 257 -23.07 -12.80 -11.01
N GLU A 258 -23.99 -13.01 -11.96
CA GLU A 258 -23.70 -12.87 -13.39
C GLU A 258 -23.20 -11.47 -13.75
N THR A 259 -23.79 -10.44 -13.11
CA THR A 259 -23.38 -9.03 -13.26
C THR A 259 -21.90 -8.81 -12.95
N ALA A 260 -21.37 -9.51 -11.94
CA ALA A 260 -20.00 -9.34 -11.51
C ALA A 260 -18.99 -9.88 -12.53
N GLN A 261 -19.33 -10.84 -13.40
CA GLN A 261 -18.37 -11.40 -14.38
C GLN A 261 -17.72 -10.34 -15.29
N SER A 262 -18.37 -9.18 -15.46
CA SER A 262 -17.85 -8.03 -16.19
C SER A 262 -16.81 -7.18 -15.43
N LEU A 263 -16.67 -7.37 -14.11
CA LEU A 263 -15.81 -6.57 -13.22
C LEU A 263 -14.37 -7.09 -13.13
N GLY A 264 -14.15 -8.36 -13.47
CA GLY A 264 -12.87 -9.03 -13.27
C GLY A 264 -12.96 -10.50 -13.63
N ALA A 265 -11.83 -11.20 -13.52
CA ALA A 265 -11.82 -12.63 -13.78
C ALA A 265 -12.39 -13.42 -12.58
N VAL A 266 -13.09 -14.51 -12.87
CA VAL A 266 -13.70 -15.37 -11.84
C VAL A 266 -12.78 -16.55 -11.55
N THR A 267 -12.64 -16.91 -10.28
CA THR A 267 -11.94 -18.12 -9.83
C THR A 267 -12.91 -19.10 -9.17
N ASP A 268 -12.73 -20.39 -9.44
CA ASP A 268 -13.44 -21.49 -8.77
C ASP A 268 -12.72 -21.97 -7.48
N GLY A 269 -11.53 -21.41 -7.21
CA GLY A 269 -10.70 -21.79 -6.07
C GLY A 269 -9.73 -22.95 -6.33
N ASN A 270 -9.68 -23.51 -7.54
CA ASN A 270 -8.75 -24.62 -7.85
C ASN A 270 -7.33 -24.13 -8.15
N HIS A 271 -7.10 -22.82 -8.30
CA HIS A 271 -5.80 -22.11 -8.39
C HIS A 271 -4.71 -22.66 -9.32
N GLU A 272 -4.95 -23.75 -10.05
CA GLU A 272 -3.99 -24.45 -10.92
C GLU A 272 -4.32 -24.31 -12.41
N GLY A 273 -5.43 -23.66 -12.79
CA GLY A 273 -5.70 -23.48 -14.22
C GLY A 273 -7.13 -23.13 -14.59
N SER A 274 -7.55 -21.91 -14.34
CA SER A 274 -8.12 -21.02 -15.36
C SER A 274 -8.71 -19.81 -14.67
N LEU A 275 -8.24 -18.62 -15.07
CA LEU A 275 -9.12 -17.46 -15.03
C LEU A 275 -10.00 -17.56 -16.26
N SER A 276 -11.31 -17.41 -16.09
CA SER A 276 -12.29 -17.54 -17.17
C SER A 276 -12.11 -16.50 -18.30
N SER A 277 -11.20 -15.53 -18.18
CA SER A 277 -11.00 -14.47 -19.16
C SER A 277 -9.54 -14.02 -19.35
N ASP A 278 -9.27 -13.49 -20.54
CA ASP A 278 -8.06 -12.74 -20.91
C ASP A 278 -8.06 -11.29 -20.37
N ALA A 279 -9.03 -10.95 -19.52
CA ALA A 279 -9.17 -9.61 -18.97
C ALA A 279 -7.95 -9.22 -18.10
N PRO A 280 -7.62 -7.91 -18.01
CA PRO A 280 -6.58 -7.43 -17.12
C PRO A 280 -6.85 -7.87 -15.67
N VAL A 281 -5.96 -8.70 -15.13
CA VAL A 281 -6.14 -9.37 -13.83
C VAL A 281 -5.78 -8.43 -12.66
N HIS A 282 -6.49 -7.32 -12.54
CA HIS A 282 -6.41 -6.43 -11.37
C HIS A 282 -7.52 -6.74 -10.36
N THR A 283 -8.63 -7.32 -10.80
CA THR A 283 -9.75 -7.73 -9.95
C THR A 283 -10.02 -9.22 -10.16
N ILE A 284 -10.10 -9.97 -9.06
CA ILE A 284 -10.59 -11.35 -9.05
C ILE A 284 -11.85 -11.45 -8.22
N LEU A 285 -12.84 -12.16 -8.76
CA LEU A 285 -14.10 -12.43 -8.11
C LEU A 285 -14.07 -13.88 -7.62
N TRP A 286 -14.29 -14.06 -6.32
CA TRP A 286 -14.37 -15.37 -5.71
C TRP A 286 -15.77 -15.60 -5.14
N PRO A 287 -16.61 -16.39 -5.83
CA PRO A 287 -17.97 -16.65 -5.39
C PRO A 287 -18.05 -17.07 -3.91
N ASN A 288 -18.91 -16.41 -3.15
CA ASN A 288 -19.13 -16.58 -1.70
C ASN A 288 -17.95 -16.19 -0.77
N LYS A 289 -16.79 -15.83 -1.32
CA LYS A 289 -15.61 -15.38 -0.55
C LYS A 289 -15.30 -13.90 -0.73
N GLY A 290 -15.76 -13.27 -1.81
CA GLY A 290 -15.65 -11.83 -2.04
C GLY A 290 -14.75 -11.48 -3.21
N ILE A 291 -14.18 -10.28 -3.18
CA ILE A 291 -13.47 -9.66 -4.29
C ILE A 291 -12.03 -9.36 -3.87
N PHE A 292 -11.08 -9.69 -4.73
CA PHE A 292 -9.68 -9.38 -4.56
C PHE A 292 -9.26 -8.27 -5.52
N GLY A 293 -8.59 -7.26 -4.99
CA GLY A 293 -7.88 -6.26 -5.78
C GLY A 293 -6.38 -6.52 -5.75
N PHE A 294 -5.72 -6.31 -6.89
CA PHE A 294 -4.29 -6.49 -7.07
C PHE A 294 -3.63 -5.20 -7.55
N GLY A 295 -2.54 -4.82 -6.91
CA GLY A 295 -1.80 -3.59 -7.21
C GLY A 295 -0.33 -3.70 -6.81
N GLN A 296 0.48 -2.72 -7.20
CA GLN A 296 1.91 -2.67 -6.87
C GLN A 296 2.16 -2.37 -5.39
N ASP A 297 1.19 -1.74 -4.72
CA ASP A 297 1.18 -1.53 -3.28
C ASP A 297 -0.21 -1.82 -2.68
N LYS A 298 -0.30 -1.85 -1.34
CA LYS A 298 -1.56 -2.11 -0.61
C LYS A 298 -2.65 -1.08 -0.93
N ARG A 299 -2.28 0.17 -1.17
CA ARG A 299 -3.23 1.26 -1.39
C ARG A 299 -3.89 1.11 -2.76
N GLU A 300 -3.11 0.82 -3.79
CA GLU A 300 -3.60 0.50 -5.11
C GLU A 300 -4.49 -0.74 -5.09
N ALA A 301 -4.02 -1.84 -4.51
CA ALA A 301 -4.80 -3.09 -4.39
C ALA A 301 -6.14 -2.86 -3.67
N ARG A 302 -6.15 -2.11 -2.57
CA ARG A 302 -7.38 -1.75 -1.85
C ARG A 302 -8.32 -0.91 -2.70
N LYS A 303 -7.82 0.10 -3.41
CA LYS A 303 -8.65 0.92 -4.31
C LYS A 303 -9.30 0.06 -5.38
N VAL A 304 -8.53 -0.84 -6.00
CA VAL A 304 -9.05 -1.74 -7.03
C VAL A 304 -10.18 -2.61 -6.49
N ALA A 305 -10.00 -3.23 -5.31
CA ALA A 305 -11.04 -4.04 -4.68
C ALA A 305 -12.32 -3.22 -4.37
N GLN A 306 -12.15 -2.03 -3.76
CA GLN A 306 -13.27 -1.16 -3.39
C GLN A 306 -14.04 -0.65 -4.61
N PHE A 307 -13.33 -0.21 -5.66
CA PHE A 307 -13.98 0.23 -6.90
C PHE A 307 -14.72 -0.91 -7.58
N ALA A 308 -14.16 -2.13 -7.58
CA ALA A 308 -14.85 -3.29 -8.13
C ALA A 308 -16.16 -3.59 -7.38
N THR A 309 -16.13 -3.59 -6.04
CA THR A 309 -17.34 -3.75 -5.22
C THR A 309 -18.37 -2.66 -5.55
N GLN A 310 -17.95 -1.39 -5.57
CA GLN A 310 -18.83 -0.24 -5.82
C GLN A 310 -19.46 -0.25 -7.24
N ILE A 311 -18.67 -0.54 -8.28
CA ILE A 311 -19.18 -0.66 -9.65
C ILE A 311 -20.15 -1.85 -9.75
N GLY A 312 -19.84 -2.96 -9.07
CA GLY A 312 -20.71 -4.12 -9.01
C GLY A 312 -22.08 -3.80 -8.41
N GLU A 313 -22.10 -3.11 -7.26
CA GLU A 313 -23.35 -2.65 -6.64
C GLU A 313 -24.12 -1.72 -7.58
N ALA A 314 -23.43 -0.75 -8.19
CA ALA A 314 -24.04 0.18 -9.13
C ALA A 314 -24.67 -0.53 -10.34
N LYS A 315 -24.00 -1.54 -10.89
CA LYS A 315 -24.52 -2.38 -11.98
C LYS A 315 -25.74 -3.18 -11.55
N LEU A 316 -25.75 -3.76 -10.35
CA LEU A 316 -26.93 -4.45 -9.82
C LEU A 316 -28.13 -3.50 -9.70
N LEU A 317 -27.92 -2.31 -9.13
CA LEU A 317 -28.97 -1.29 -9.01
C LEU A 317 -29.53 -0.89 -10.37
N ALA A 318 -28.65 -0.56 -11.33
CA ALA A 318 -29.09 -0.15 -12.67
C ALA A 318 -29.82 -1.29 -13.41
N ASN A 319 -29.32 -2.52 -13.33
CA ASN A 319 -29.95 -3.67 -14.00
C ASN A 319 -31.31 -4.02 -13.41
N ALA A 320 -31.53 -3.78 -12.10
CA ALA A 320 -32.84 -3.94 -11.48
C ALA A 320 -33.88 -2.93 -12.00
N THR A 321 -33.45 -1.76 -12.51
CA THR A 321 -34.35 -0.64 -12.88
C THR A 321 -34.37 -0.28 -14.37
N GLY A 322 -33.70 -1.06 -15.23
CA GLY A 322 -33.77 -0.87 -16.69
C GLY A 322 -32.48 -1.07 -17.47
N GLY A 323 -31.34 -1.21 -16.80
CA GLY A 323 -30.07 -1.64 -17.40
C GLY A 323 -28.92 -0.65 -17.26
N TRP A 324 -27.72 -1.19 -17.39
CA TRP A 324 -26.45 -0.47 -17.38
C TRP A 324 -25.92 -0.26 -18.81
N VAL A 325 -25.41 0.95 -19.09
CA VAL A 325 -24.70 1.29 -20.32
C VAL A 325 -23.20 1.29 -20.04
N GLU A 326 -22.48 0.39 -20.70
CA GLU A 326 -21.02 0.42 -20.66
C GLU A 326 -20.50 1.63 -21.45
N THR A 327 -19.88 2.57 -20.74
CA THR A 327 -19.20 3.69 -21.36
C THR A 327 -17.70 3.48 -21.33
N THR A 328 -17.07 3.38 -22.50
CA THR A 328 -15.62 3.43 -22.63
C THR A 328 -15.18 4.88 -22.54
N ILE A 329 -14.99 5.39 -21.32
CA ILE A 329 -14.00 6.44 -21.12
C ILE A 329 -12.72 5.65 -20.88
N ALA A 330 -11.70 5.85 -21.71
CA ALA A 330 -10.37 5.32 -21.42
C ALA A 330 -10.08 5.70 -19.97
N GLY A 331 -10.10 4.71 -19.07
CA GLY A 331 -9.68 4.92 -17.70
C GLY A 331 -8.28 5.50 -17.73
N PRO A 332 -7.79 6.12 -16.64
CA PRO A 332 -6.36 6.33 -16.54
C PRO A 332 -5.72 4.95 -16.73
N GLU A 333 -5.09 4.73 -17.89
CA GLU A 333 -4.06 3.71 -18.01
C GLU A 333 -3.12 4.06 -16.87
N ALA A 334 -3.11 3.20 -15.84
CA ALA A 334 -2.26 3.40 -14.69
C ALA A 334 -0.83 3.44 -15.21
N CYS A 335 -0.31 4.65 -15.39
CA CYS A 335 1.07 4.87 -15.73
C CYS A 335 1.83 4.59 -14.44
N SER A 336 2.19 3.33 -14.19
CA SER A 336 3.16 3.01 -13.15
C SER A 336 4.54 3.45 -13.64
N SER A 337 4.84 4.74 -13.48
CA SER A 337 6.17 5.27 -13.68
C SER A 337 7.01 4.95 -12.44
N HIS A 338 8.00 4.08 -12.64
CA HIS A 338 9.06 3.62 -11.73
C HIS A 338 8.75 2.36 -10.90
N GLU A 339 9.17 1.22 -11.45
CA GLU A 339 9.30 -0.05 -10.72
C GLU A 339 10.51 0.06 -9.79
N GLY A 340 10.27 0.23 -8.48
CA GLY A 340 11.30 -0.06 -7.49
C GLY A 340 11.82 -1.49 -7.69
N LEU A 341 13.11 -1.73 -7.42
CA LEU A 341 13.76 -3.03 -7.64
C LEU A 341 12.97 -4.21 -7.03
N LEU A 342 12.25 -3.96 -5.93
CA LEU A 342 11.45 -4.95 -5.20
C LEU A 342 9.96 -4.57 -5.17
N GLN A 343 9.48 -3.79 -6.14
CA GLN A 343 8.09 -3.34 -6.20
C GLN A 343 7.11 -4.52 -6.14
N GLY A 344 6.08 -4.40 -5.30
CA GLY A 344 5.05 -5.43 -5.13
C GLY A 344 5.50 -6.68 -4.34
N LYS A 345 6.78 -6.79 -3.97
CA LYS A 345 7.26 -7.85 -3.07
C LYS A 345 6.92 -7.53 -1.61
N ILE A 346 6.64 -8.56 -0.82
CA ILE A 346 6.28 -8.48 0.59
C ILE A 346 7.43 -9.01 1.44
N ALA A 347 7.96 -8.15 2.33
CA ALA A 347 9.14 -8.46 3.13
C ALA A 347 8.85 -8.40 4.64
N LEU A 348 9.20 -9.45 5.37
CA LEU A 348 9.19 -9.49 6.83
C LEU A 348 10.61 -9.33 7.38
N VAL A 349 10.82 -8.36 8.29
CA VAL A 349 12.10 -8.14 8.97
C VAL A 349 11.94 -8.25 10.48
N SER A 350 12.52 -9.29 11.08
CA SER A 350 12.51 -9.45 12.54
C SER A 350 13.56 -8.61 13.26
N GLY A 351 13.29 -8.17 14.49
CA GLY A 351 14.20 -7.35 15.28
C GLY A 351 14.48 -5.98 14.62
N SER A 352 13.44 -5.35 14.07
CA SER A 352 13.54 -4.16 13.22
C SER A 352 13.27 -2.84 13.92
N ALA A 353 13.11 -2.79 15.25
CA ALA A 353 12.95 -1.52 15.96
C ALA A 353 14.23 -0.68 16.04
N ALA A 354 15.40 -1.26 15.74
CA ALA A 354 16.68 -0.53 15.78
C ALA A 354 17.78 -1.24 14.95
N GLY A 355 18.91 -0.55 14.79
CA GLY A 355 20.16 -1.11 14.28
C GLY A 355 20.03 -1.73 12.88
N ILE A 356 20.64 -2.90 12.69
CA ILE A 356 20.65 -3.63 11.40
C ILE A 356 19.22 -3.93 10.90
N GLY A 357 18.31 -4.32 11.79
CA GLY A 357 16.94 -4.64 11.40
C GLY A 357 16.19 -3.41 10.88
N LEU A 358 16.30 -2.27 11.57
CA LEU A 358 15.70 -1.02 11.12
C LEU A 358 16.30 -0.56 9.79
N ALA A 359 17.64 -0.56 9.68
CA ALA A 359 18.31 -0.17 8.44
C ALA A 359 17.93 -1.07 7.27
N THR A 360 17.76 -2.37 7.51
CA THR A 360 17.30 -3.33 6.51
C THR A 360 15.87 -3.04 6.08
N ALA A 361 14.95 -2.81 7.03
CA ALA A 361 13.57 -2.44 6.74
C ALA A 361 13.53 -1.14 5.90
N THR A 362 14.30 -0.12 6.27
CA THR A 362 14.43 1.13 5.51
C THR A 362 14.90 0.89 4.08
N THR A 363 15.99 0.14 3.88
CA THR A 363 16.53 -0.11 2.53
C THR A 363 15.58 -0.92 1.65
N LEU A 364 14.81 -1.86 2.24
CA LEU A 364 13.79 -2.62 1.51
C LEU A 364 12.61 -1.73 1.10
N THR A 365 12.15 -0.83 1.97
CA THR A 365 11.10 0.13 1.64
C THR A 365 11.57 1.11 0.55
N GLU A 366 12.80 1.62 0.64
CA GLU A 366 13.41 2.46 -0.41
C GLU A 366 13.52 1.74 -1.76
N ALA A 367 13.67 0.41 -1.75
CA ALA A 367 13.68 -0.43 -2.94
C ALA A 367 12.27 -0.76 -3.49
N GLY A 368 11.19 -0.27 -2.86
CA GLY A 368 9.80 -0.45 -3.29
C GLY A 368 9.07 -1.66 -2.68
N ALA A 369 9.70 -2.41 -1.77
CA ALA A 369 9.05 -3.54 -1.12
C ALA A 369 7.98 -3.07 -0.12
N CYS A 370 6.92 -3.85 0.03
CA CYS A 370 5.98 -3.72 1.13
C CYS A 370 6.57 -4.39 2.39
N VAL A 371 7.08 -3.57 3.31
CA VAL A 371 7.83 -4.05 4.48
C VAL A 371 6.95 -4.16 5.73
N ILE A 372 7.12 -5.27 6.43
CA ILE A 372 6.57 -5.54 7.76
C ILE A 372 7.74 -5.71 8.73
N GLY A 373 7.85 -4.80 9.69
CA GLY A 373 8.79 -4.88 10.79
C GLY A 373 8.18 -5.56 12.01
N ALA A 374 8.86 -6.57 12.54
CA ALA A 374 8.41 -7.32 13.70
C ALA A 374 9.44 -7.22 14.84
N ASP A 375 9.03 -6.78 16.02
CA ASP A 375 9.93 -6.57 17.16
C ASP A 375 9.18 -6.67 18.50
N ILE A 376 9.87 -6.98 19.59
CA ILE A 376 9.27 -6.99 20.93
C ILE A 376 9.06 -5.55 21.46
N ASN A 377 9.76 -4.57 20.90
CA ASN A 377 9.59 -3.17 21.27
C ASN A 377 8.17 -2.67 20.92
N PRO A 378 7.38 -2.17 21.88
CA PRO A 378 6.03 -1.64 21.63
C PRO A 378 6.01 -0.43 20.68
N GLU A 379 7.13 0.30 20.56
CA GLU A 379 7.25 1.47 19.66
C GLU A 379 7.41 1.09 18.18
N ILE A 380 7.52 -0.20 17.84
CA ILE A 380 7.75 -0.68 16.46
C ILE A 380 6.72 -0.12 15.46
N ASN A 381 5.47 0.08 15.87
CA ASN A 381 4.42 0.66 15.03
C ASN A 381 4.82 2.06 14.52
N SER A 382 5.21 2.96 15.44
CA SER A 382 5.61 4.33 15.12
C SER A 382 6.92 4.38 14.33
N ILE A 383 7.88 3.52 14.69
CA ILE A 383 9.18 3.43 14.01
C ILE A 383 9.00 3.01 12.55
N MET A 384 8.20 1.97 12.29
CA MET A 384 7.92 1.49 10.93
C MET A 384 7.05 2.47 10.15
N GLU A 385 6.06 3.11 10.78
CA GLU A 385 5.25 4.15 10.14
C GLU A 385 6.11 5.31 9.64
N GLY A 386 7.13 5.72 10.40
CA GLY A 386 8.08 6.77 10.02
C GLY A 386 8.87 6.49 8.74
N ILE A 387 8.95 5.23 8.30
CA ILE A 387 9.60 4.84 7.04
C ILE A 387 8.59 4.32 6.00
N GLY A 388 7.28 4.44 6.25
CA GLY A 388 6.23 3.95 5.34
C GLY A 388 6.01 2.43 5.37
N ALA A 389 6.40 1.75 6.45
CA ALA A 389 6.26 0.31 6.66
C ALA A 389 5.23 -0.02 7.76
N LEU A 390 4.82 -1.28 7.87
CA LEU A 390 3.95 -1.76 8.95
C LEU A 390 4.78 -2.31 10.11
N GLY A 391 4.59 -1.78 11.32
CA GLY A 391 5.14 -2.37 12.54
C GLY A 391 4.18 -3.35 13.20
N ILE A 392 4.71 -4.43 13.78
CA ILE A 392 3.94 -5.39 14.58
C ILE A 392 4.76 -5.77 15.81
N THR A 393 4.19 -5.54 17.00
CA THR A 393 4.81 -5.99 18.25
C THR A 393 4.66 -7.51 18.38
N VAL A 394 5.78 -8.22 18.52
CA VAL A 394 5.81 -9.68 18.63
C VAL A 394 6.99 -10.12 19.48
N ASP A 395 6.78 -11.11 20.35
CA ASP A 395 7.85 -11.88 20.96
C ASP A 395 8.07 -13.16 20.14
N LEU A 396 9.19 -13.24 19.42
CA LEU A 396 9.50 -14.40 18.57
C LEU A 396 9.81 -15.69 19.35
N THR A 397 9.97 -15.61 20.68
CA THR A 397 10.05 -16.81 21.53
C THR A 397 8.67 -17.41 21.81
N GLN A 398 7.60 -16.71 21.48
CA GLN A 398 6.22 -17.13 21.67
C GLN A 398 5.60 -17.58 20.34
N GLU A 399 5.56 -18.89 20.11
CA GLU A 399 5.12 -19.47 18.83
C GLU A 399 3.74 -19.00 18.36
N ALA A 400 2.75 -18.91 19.26
CA ALA A 400 1.41 -18.45 18.92
C ALA A 400 1.39 -17.00 18.40
N GLN A 401 2.30 -16.14 18.88
CA GLN A 401 2.41 -14.76 18.37
C GLN A 401 3.06 -14.74 16.98
N VAL A 402 3.99 -15.65 16.71
CA VAL A 402 4.62 -15.81 15.39
C VAL A 402 3.60 -16.31 14.36
N GLU A 403 2.77 -17.29 14.72
CA GLU A 403 1.67 -17.76 13.88
C GLU A 403 0.71 -16.61 13.54
N ALA A 404 0.23 -15.88 14.54
CA ALA A 404 -0.66 -14.74 14.35
C ALA A 404 -0.03 -13.61 13.50
N LEU A 405 1.29 -13.37 13.64
CA LEU A 405 2.04 -12.44 12.82
C LEU A 405 1.98 -12.85 11.34
N ILE A 406 2.28 -14.11 11.02
CA ILE A 406 2.26 -14.60 9.65
C ILE A 406 0.84 -14.54 9.09
N GLU A 407 -0.17 -15.02 9.82
CA GLU A 407 -1.56 -14.95 9.37
C GLU A 407 -2.00 -13.53 9.02
N ARG A 408 -1.64 -12.56 9.87
CA ARG A 408 -1.96 -11.15 9.64
C ARG A 408 -1.31 -10.63 8.36
N ILE A 409 -0.05 -10.97 8.09
CA ILE A 409 0.65 -10.56 6.85
C ILE A 409 -0.10 -11.10 5.63
N ILE A 410 -0.48 -12.37 5.64
CA ILE A 410 -1.17 -12.99 4.50
C ILE A 410 -2.56 -12.39 4.29
N ARG A 411 -3.31 -12.10 5.36
CA ARG A 411 -4.62 -11.44 5.24
C ARG A 411 -4.52 -9.99 4.74
N GLU A 412 -3.48 -9.27 5.13
CA GLU A 412 -3.35 -7.84 4.79
C GLU A 412 -2.71 -7.57 3.42
N PHE A 413 -1.83 -8.46 2.95
CA PHE A 413 -1.00 -8.23 1.75
C PHE A 413 -1.05 -9.38 0.74
N GLY A 414 -1.56 -10.53 1.16
CA GLY A 414 -1.80 -11.68 0.30
C GLY A 414 -0.64 -12.65 0.14
N GLY A 415 0.51 -12.46 0.80
CA GLY A 415 1.66 -13.36 0.60
C GLY A 415 2.90 -12.96 1.40
N LEU A 416 4.00 -13.67 1.16
CA LEU A 416 5.31 -13.40 1.76
C LEU A 416 6.40 -13.83 0.79
N ASP A 417 7.28 -12.91 0.39
CA ASP A 417 8.33 -13.17 -0.61
C ASP A 417 9.73 -13.14 0.02
N ILE A 418 9.96 -12.20 0.95
CA ILE A 418 11.26 -11.99 1.57
C ILE A 418 11.12 -12.16 3.08
N VAL A 419 11.95 -13.01 3.69
CA VAL A 419 12.06 -13.12 5.14
C VAL A 419 13.48 -12.79 5.57
N VAL A 420 13.65 -11.68 6.29
CA VAL A 420 14.91 -11.32 6.92
C VAL A 420 14.87 -11.75 8.38
N SER A 421 15.56 -12.85 8.66
CA SER A 421 15.68 -13.44 9.99
C SER A 421 16.83 -12.76 10.75
N ASN A 422 16.55 -11.60 11.35
CA ASN A 422 17.54 -10.69 11.91
C ASN A 422 17.56 -10.64 13.44
N ALA A 423 16.42 -10.83 14.12
CA ALA A 423 16.32 -10.70 15.58
C ALA A 423 17.45 -11.42 16.32
N GLY A 424 17.99 -10.80 17.37
CA GLY A 424 19.08 -11.37 18.13
C GLY A 424 19.49 -10.51 19.31
N ILE A 425 20.10 -11.14 20.29
CA ILE A 425 20.63 -10.49 21.49
C ILE A 425 22.08 -10.91 21.72
N PHE A 426 22.84 -10.04 22.38
CA PHE A 426 24.12 -10.40 22.96
C PHE A 426 23.95 -10.40 24.48
N THR A 427 23.99 -11.58 25.10
CA THR A 427 23.92 -11.71 26.56
C THR A 427 25.24 -11.26 27.20
N ALA A 428 25.27 -11.07 28.52
CA ALA A 428 26.52 -10.79 29.22
C ALA A 428 27.57 -11.85 28.89
N GLY A 429 28.79 -11.40 28.55
CA GLY A 429 29.89 -12.31 28.23
C GLY A 429 30.48 -12.94 29.49
N ALA A 430 30.78 -14.23 29.44
CA ALA A 430 31.35 -15.00 30.54
C ALA A 430 32.24 -16.13 30.02
N TYR A 431 33.30 -16.46 30.77
CA TYR A 431 34.06 -17.68 30.54
C TYR A 431 33.17 -18.91 30.82
N LEU A 432 33.58 -20.10 30.37
CA LEU A 432 32.71 -21.27 30.38
C LEU A 432 32.38 -21.73 31.80
N GLU A 433 33.35 -21.66 32.69
CA GLU A 433 33.25 -21.97 34.12
C GLU A 433 32.31 -21.01 34.88
N ASP A 434 32.14 -19.78 34.37
CA ASP A 434 31.32 -18.73 34.97
C ASP A 434 29.99 -18.51 34.23
N MET A 435 29.68 -19.34 33.22
CA MET A 435 28.51 -19.15 32.37
C MET A 435 27.22 -19.43 33.14
N GLU A 436 26.41 -18.40 33.36
CA GLU A 436 25.06 -18.59 33.91
C GLU A 436 24.16 -19.32 32.92
N GLN A 437 23.50 -20.37 33.41
CA GLN A 437 22.61 -21.20 32.61
C GLN A 437 21.46 -20.41 31.96
N ASN A 438 20.88 -19.44 32.67
CA ASN A 438 19.82 -18.58 32.13
C ASN A 438 20.31 -17.72 30.95
N ASN A 439 21.55 -17.22 30.99
CA ASN A 439 22.13 -16.47 29.87
C ASN A 439 22.34 -17.37 28.65
N TRP A 440 22.79 -18.62 28.86
CA TRP A 440 22.90 -19.61 27.80
C TRP A 440 21.54 -19.91 27.15
N GLU A 441 20.54 -20.26 27.96
CA GLU A 441 19.19 -20.60 27.52
C GLU A 441 18.54 -19.44 26.78
N ARG A 442 18.65 -18.23 27.31
CA ARG A 442 18.12 -17.02 26.67
C ARG A 442 18.80 -16.75 25.32
N SER A 443 20.12 -16.91 25.23
CA SER A 443 20.84 -16.79 23.96
C SER A 443 20.35 -17.81 22.93
N MET A 444 20.19 -19.07 23.32
CA MET A 444 19.68 -20.12 22.42
C MET A 444 18.23 -19.86 22.00
N ALA A 445 17.36 -19.50 22.95
CA ALA A 445 15.96 -19.22 22.68
C ALA A 445 15.81 -18.10 21.65
N VAL A 446 16.54 -16.99 21.81
CA VAL A 446 16.41 -15.82 20.93
C VAL A 446 17.25 -15.97 19.65
N ASN A 447 18.53 -16.32 19.72
CA ASN A 447 19.43 -16.31 18.56
C ASN A 447 19.37 -17.58 17.69
N LEU A 448 18.61 -18.60 18.10
CA LEU A 448 18.46 -19.85 17.34
C LEU A 448 17.00 -20.29 17.27
N THR A 449 16.39 -20.66 18.40
CA THR A 449 15.06 -21.30 18.42
C THR A 449 13.99 -20.40 17.81
N SER A 450 14.00 -19.09 18.14
CA SER A 450 13.05 -18.13 17.58
C SER A 450 13.09 -18.05 16.05
N HIS A 451 14.27 -18.21 15.44
CA HIS A 451 14.42 -18.21 13.98
C HIS A 451 13.84 -19.48 13.36
N GLN A 452 14.01 -20.63 14.02
CA GLN A 452 13.39 -21.89 13.58
C GLN A 452 11.86 -21.81 13.67
N VAL A 453 11.31 -21.25 14.76
CA VAL A 453 9.86 -21.05 14.91
C VAL A 453 9.33 -20.09 13.84
N LEU A 454 10.04 -18.99 13.57
CA LEU A 454 9.71 -18.09 12.47
C LEU A 454 9.68 -18.82 11.12
N LEU A 455 10.69 -19.63 10.82
CA LEU A 455 10.72 -20.41 9.58
C LEU A 455 9.56 -21.41 9.49
N LYS A 456 9.26 -22.14 10.56
CA LYS A 456 8.17 -23.13 10.60
C LYS A 456 6.86 -22.54 10.08
N HIS A 457 6.54 -21.31 10.50
CA HIS A 457 5.29 -20.64 10.12
C HIS A 457 5.40 -19.85 8.81
N ALA A 458 6.57 -19.30 8.49
CA ALA A 458 6.76 -18.53 7.25
C ALA A 458 6.89 -19.41 5.99
N ILE A 459 7.59 -20.55 6.08
CA ILE A 459 7.93 -21.40 4.92
C ILE A 459 6.71 -21.77 4.06
N PRO A 460 5.55 -22.20 4.61
CA PRO A 460 4.38 -22.52 3.81
C PRO A 460 3.97 -21.40 2.85
N PHE A 461 4.10 -20.15 3.27
CA PHE A 461 3.73 -18.97 2.49
C PHE A 461 4.87 -18.43 1.63
N VAL A 462 6.12 -18.56 2.09
CA VAL A 462 7.31 -18.23 1.27
C VAL A 462 7.38 -19.12 0.03
N LYS A 463 6.98 -20.40 0.12
CA LYS A 463 6.83 -21.28 -1.06
C LYS A 463 5.81 -20.76 -2.08
N LYS A 464 4.87 -19.91 -1.64
CA LYS A 464 3.89 -19.23 -2.49
C LYS A 464 4.32 -17.81 -2.89
N GLY A 465 5.54 -17.40 -2.54
CA GLY A 465 6.10 -16.09 -2.88
C GLY A 465 6.53 -15.97 -4.36
N ILE A 466 6.91 -14.75 -4.74
CA ILE A 466 7.37 -14.35 -6.07
C ILE A 466 8.87 -14.06 -6.03
N ASP A 467 9.66 -14.93 -6.67
CA ASP A 467 11.11 -15.05 -6.44
C ASP A 467 11.44 -15.00 -4.93
N PRO A 468 11.00 -16.05 -4.19
CA PRO A 468 11.06 -16.04 -2.75
C PRO A 468 12.48 -16.23 -2.21
N THR A 469 12.80 -15.51 -1.14
CA THR A 469 14.10 -15.62 -0.45
C THR A 469 13.99 -15.49 1.06
N ILE A 470 14.87 -16.20 1.76
CA ILE A 470 15.10 -16.10 3.20
C ILE A 470 16.54 -15.67 3.42
N ILE A 471 16.75 -14.64 4.22
CA ILE A 471 18.06 -14.06 4.49
C ILE A 471 18.27 -14.04 6.00
N PHE A 472 19.27 -14.76 6.47
CA PHE A 472 19.66 -14.75 7.87
C PHE A 472 20.70 -13.66 8.14
N ILE A 473 20.60 -13.01 9.30
CA ILE A 473 21.68 -12.18 9.83
C ILE A 473 22.47 -13.00 10.86
N GLY A 474 23.59 -13.52 10.38
CA GLY A 474 24.58 -14.24 11.16
C GLY A 474 25.50 -13.29 11.94
N SER A 475 26.76 -13.69 12.06
CA SER A 475 27.79 -12.91 12.74
C SER A 475 29.16 -13.37 12.29
N ARG A 476 30.14 -12.47 12.33
CA ARG A 476 31.57 -12.85 12.27
C ARG A 476 31.94 -13.95 13.28
N ASN A 477 31.32 -13.98 14.46
CA ASN A 477 31.70 -14.90 15.54
C ASN A 477 31.62 -16.39 15.15
N VAL A 478 30.97 -16.72 14.03
CA VAL A 478 30.97 -18.07 13.44
C VAL A 478 32.37 -18.46 12.97
N ASN A 479 33.04 -17.59 12.22
CA ASN A 479 34.38 -17.87 11.68
C ASN A 479 35.50 -17.43 12.62
N ALA A 480 35.28 -16.38 13.41
CA ALA A 480 36.28 -15.81 14.30
C ALA A 480 35.71 -15.51 15.70
N PRO A 481 35.43 -16.52 16.54
CA PRO A 481 34.87 -16.29 17.87
C PRO A 481 35.83 -15.53 18.81
N GLY A 482 35.26 -14.92 19.84
CA GLY A 482 35.97 -14.25 20.93
C GLY A 482 35.78 -14.97 22.26
N ALA A 483 36.78 -14.88 23.15
CA ALA A 483 36.64 -15.34 24.53
C ALA A 483 35.46 -14.64 25.22
N GLY A 484 34.72 -15.37 26.05
CA GLY A 484 33.55 -14.84 26.74
C GLY A 484 32.25 -14.83 25.94
N ALA A 485 32.27 -15.20 24.65
CA ALA A 485 31.10 -15.12 23.76
C ALA A 485 30.48 -16.49 23.43
N ALA A 486 30.64 -17.50 24.30
CA ALA A 486 30.29 -18.89 23.99
C ALA A 486 28.81 -19.07 23.64
N SER A 487 27.88 -18.58 24.48
CA SER A 487 26.43 -18.72 24.26
C SER A 487 25.96 -18.08 22.95
N TYR A 488 26.48 -16.91 22.60
CA TYR A 488 26.18 -16.22 21.35
C TYR A 488 26.82 -16.90 20.14
N SER A 489 28.09 -17.27 20.24
CA SER A 489 28.85 -17.85 19.12
C SER A 489 28.31 -19.24 18.75
N CYS A 490 28.00 -20.08 19.74
CA CYS A 490 27.36 -21.37 19.53
C CYS A 490 25.98 -21.22 18.87
N ALA A 491 25.15 -20.29 19.36
CA ALA A 491 23.84 -20.04 18.76
C ALA A 491 23.94 -19.55 17.31
N LYS A 492 24.85 -18.62 16.99
CA LYS A 492 25.07 -18.13 15.61
C LYS A 492 25.72 -19.16 14.68
N ALA A 493 26.57 -20.05 15.19
CA ALA A 493 27.07 -21.18 14.43
C ALA A 493 25.95 -22.17 14.10
N ALA A 494 25.09 -22.48 15.07
CA ALA A 494 23.90 -23.30 14.86
C ALA A 494 22.91 -22.63 13.88
N LEU A 495 22.71 -21.32 13.96
CA LEU A 495 21.89 -20.55 13.01
C LEU A 495 22.44 -20.64 11.59
N THR A 496 23.76 -20.59 11.43
CA THR A 496 24.42 -20.76 10.13
C THR A 496 24.17 -22.16 9.57
N GLN A 497 24.23 -23.19 10.42
CA GLN A 497 23.88 -24.55 9.99
C GLN A 497 22.39 -24.70 9.67
N LEU A 498 21.50 -24.06 10.43
CA LEU A 498 20.07 -24.01 10.12
C LEU A 498 19.82 -23.38 8.75
N CYS A 499 20.50 -22.29 8.41
CA CYS A 499 20.44 -21.67 7.09
C CYS A 499 20.83 -22.66 5.98
N ARG A 500 21.92 -23.41 6.17
CA ARG A 500 22.36 -24.42 5.19
C ARG A 500 21.34 -25.55 5.00
N VAL A 501 20.73 -26.02 6.08
CA VAL A 501 19.66 -27.03 6.01
C VAL A 501 18.44 -26.47 5.29
N ALA A 502 17.98 -25.28 5.65
CA ALA A 502 16.85 -24.62 4.97
C ALA A 502 17.13 -24.38 3.48
N ALA A 503 18.37 -24.04 3.10
CA ALA A 503 18.75 -23.91 1.69
C ALA A 503 18.60 -25.23 0.92
N LEU A 504 18.99 -26.36 1.53
CA LEU A 504 18.86 -27.69 0.92
C LEU A 504 17.38 -28.11 0.80
N GLU A 505 16.59 -27.87 1.85
CA GLU A 505 15.18 -28.26 1.90
C GLU A 505 14.30 -27.44 0.96
N LEU A 506 14.61 -26.16 0.76
CA LEU A 506 13.76 -25.24 0.03
C LEU A 506 14.22 -24.95 -1.41
N ALA A 507 15.45 -25.35 -1.79
CA ALA A 507 15.92 -25.23 -3.16
C ALA A 507 15.02 -25.95 -4.20
N PRO A 508 14.49 -27.17 -3.95
CA PRO A 508 13.54 -27.81 -4.88
C PRO A 508 12.25 -27.02 -5.11
N GLU A 509 11.89 -26.15 -4.17
CA GLU A 509 10.70 -25.28 -4.21
C GLU A 509 11.02 -23.90 -4.80
N GLY A 510 12.26 -23.68 -5.26
CA GLY A 510 12.71 -22.41 -5.83
C GLY A 510 12.97 -21.30 -4.81
N VAL A 511 12.96 -21.58 -3.51
CA VAL A 511 13.26 -20.58 -2.47
C VAL A 511 14.76 -20.47 -2.24
N ARG A 512 15.28 -19.26 -2.31
CA ARG A 512 16.70 -18.97 -2.05
C ARG A 512 16.90 -18.74 -0.55
N VAL A 513 17.96 -19.29 0.03
CA VAL A 513 18.25 -19.11 1.45
C VAL A 513 19.72 -18.76 1.62
N ASN A 514 20.03 -17.57 2.11
CA ASN A 514 21.41 -17.10 2.29
C ASN A 514 21.61 -16.50 3.68
N ILE A 515 22.87 -16.30 4.08
CA ILE A 515 23.22 -15.69 5.36
C ILE A 515 24.29 -14.62 5.18
N ILE A 516 24.10 -13.49 5.86
CA ILE A 516 25.07 -12.40 5.94
C ILE A 516 25.81 -12.52 7.27
N HIS A 517 27.13 -12.31 7.27
CA HIS A 517 27.96 -12.26 8.47
C HIS A 517 28.52 -10.85 8.68
N PRO A 518 27.78 -9.96 9.37
CA PRO A 518 28.30 -8.64 9.70
C PRO A 518 29.42 -8.72 10.74
N ASP A 519 30.37 -7.79 10.65
CA ASP A 519 31.32 -7.47 11.71
C ASP A 519 31.32 -5.97 11.99
N ALA A 520 31.64 -5.61 13.24
CA ALA A 520 31.99 -4.24 13.60
C ALA A 520 30.95 -3.18 13.17
N VAL A 521 29.66 -3.50 13.30
CA VAL A 521 28.55 -2.57 13.01
C VAL A 521 28.19 -1.79 14.28
N PHE A 522 28.68 -0.55 14.37
CA PHE A 522 28.66 0.23 15.61
C PHE A 522 27.51 1.22 15.73
N ASP A 523 26.76 1.46 14.65
CA ASP A 523 25.55 2.29 14.62
C ASP A 523 24.31 1.52 15.12
N THR A 524 24.47 0.74 16.20
CA THR A 524 23.41 -0.05 16.82
C THR A 524 23.33 0.23 18.32
N LYS A 525 22.14 0.06 18.93
CA LYS A 525 21.93 0.27 20.38
C LYS A 525 22.77 -0.67 21.27
N LEU A 526 23.43 -1.68 20.69
CA LEU A 526 24.31 -2.61 21.39
C LEU A 526 25.65 -1.98 21.82
N TRP A 527 26.04 -0.84 21.23
CA TRP A 527 27.31 -0.17 21.53
C TRP A 527 27.09 1.15 22.25
N THR A 528 27.64 1.27 23.46
CA THR A 528 27.76 2.56 24.15
C THR A 528 29.13 3.19 23.88
N LYS A 529 29.26 4.49 24.13
CA LYS A 529 30.53 5.21 23.97
C LYS A 529 31.63 4.59 24.84
N GLU A 530 31.29 4.25 26.08
CA GLU A 530 32.21 3.63 27.06
C GLU A 530 32.62 2.22 26.63
N ALA A 531 31.72 1.45 26.01
CA ALA A 531 32.04 0.12 25.49
C ALA A 531 33.00 0.17 24.30
N LEU A 532 32.87 1.19 23.45
CA LEU A 532 33.78 1.45 22.32
C LEU A 532 35.16 1.90 22.82
N GLU A 533 35.21 2.83 23.77
CA GLU A 533 36.46 3.30 24.39
C GLU A 533 37.21 2.13 25.04
N ARG A 534 36.55 1.35 25.89
CA ARG A 534 37.14 0.14 26.51
C ARG A 534 37.63 -0.87 25.47
N SER A 535 36.92 -1.00 24.35
CA SER A 535 37.30 -1.92 23.29
C SER A 535 38.51 -1.44 22.51
N ALA A 536 38.60 -0.14 22.23
CA ALA A 536 39.73 0.49 21.56
C ALA A 536 41.00 0.45 22.45
N GLU A 537 40.86 0.69 23.76
CA GLU A 537 41.94 0.60 24.75
C GLU A 537 42.59 -0.79 24.78
N ARG A 538 41.81 -1.87 24.69
CA ARG A 538 42.36 -3.25 24.64
C ARG A 538 43.33 -3.47 23.46
N TYR A 539 43.21 -2.67 22.41
CA TYR A 539 44.06 -2.74 21.23
C TYR A 539 45.08 -1.59 21.16
N GLY A 540 45.11 -0.70 22.15
CA GLY A 540 46.03 0.45 22.17
C GLY A 540 45.80 1.45 21.04
N ILE A 541 44.58 1.59 20.55
CA ILE A 541 44.21 2.45 19.41
C ILE A 541 43.05 3.40 19.77
N THR A 542 42.80 4.40 18.93
CA THR A 542 41.64 5.29 19.10
C THR A 542 40.33 4.60 18.73
N VAL A 543 39.18 5.14 19.17
CA VAL A 543 37.86 4.62 18.79
C VAL A 543 37.65 4.66 17.27
N GLU A 544 38.09 5.73 16.59
CA GLU A 544 38.01 5.81 15.12
C GLU A 544 38.86 4.73 14.43
N GLN A 545 40.07 4.50 14.92
CA GLN A 545 40.93 3.43 14.41
C GLN A 545 40.32 2.05 14.67
N TYR A 546 39.70 1.86 15.84
CA TYR A 546 39.00 0.63 16.19
C TYR A 546 37.81 0.37 15.26
N LYS A 547 37.03 1.41 14.93
CA LYS A 547 35.89 1.31 14.00
C LYS A 547 36.29 0.90 12.59
N LYS A 548 37.53 1.20 12.19
CA LYS A 548 38.11 0.91 10.87
C LYS A 548 39.14 -0.23 10.92
N ARG A 549 39.09 -1.09 11.94
CA ARG A 549 40.05 -2.19 12.17
C ARG A 549 39.77 -3.41 11.29
N ASN A 550 39.52 -3.17 10.01
CA ASN A 550 39.46 -4.17 8.95
C ASN A 550 40.55 -3.92 7.90
N LEU A 551 40.65 -4.76 6.88
CA LEU A 551 41.69 -4.66 5.85
C LEU A 551 41.49 -3.44 4.95
N MET A 552 40.24 -3.09 4.63
CA MET A 552 39.91 -1.93 3.81
C MET A 552 39.98 -0.59 4.56
N LYS A 553 40.19 -0.61 5.88
CA LYS A 553 40.23 0.60 6.74
C LYS A 553 38.96 1.47 6.63
N THR A 554 37.81 0.82 6.49
CA THR A 554 36.51 1.49 6.35
C THR A 554 35.57 1.17 7.51
N GLU A 555 34.60 2.04 7.77
CA GLU A 555 33.51 1.71 8.69
C GLU A 555 32.47 0.83 8.00
N ILE A 556 31.92 -0.12 8.75
CA ILE A 556 30.80 -0.95 8.32
C ILE A 556 29.56 -0.46 9.05
N THR A 557 28.50 -0.17 8.29
CA THR A 557 27.27 0.41 8.83
C THR A 557 26.10 -0.55 8.72
N SER A 558 25.08 -0.34 9.54
CA SER A 558 23.81 -1.07 9.46
C SER A 558 23.18 -0.96 8.07
N ARG A 559 23.27 0.22 7.43
CA ARG A 559 22.83 0.43 6.04
C ARG A 559 23.63 -0.41 5.02
N SER A 560 24.91 -0.68 5.25
CA SER A 560 25.69 -1.57 4.37
C SER A 560 25.14 -3.00 4.38
N VAL A 561 24.71 -3.47 5.55
CA VAL A 561 24.02 -4.76 5.69
C VAL A 561 22.66 -4.72 4.99
N GLY A 562 21.87 -3.67 5.19
CA GLY A 562 20.57 -3.49 4.51
C GLY A 562 20.68 -3.50 2.98
N ASN A 563 21.66 -2.78 2.42
CA ASN A 563 21.93 -2.80 0.97
C ASN A 563 22.29 -4.21 0.47
N THR A 564 23.02 -4.99 1.26
CA THR A 564 23.36 -6.38 0.92
C THR A 564 22.11 -7.27 0.94
N VAL A 565 21.19 -7.04 1.89
CA VAL A 565 19.88 -7.71 1.91
C VAL A 565 19.08 -7.42 0.64
N VAL A 566 19.01 -6.15 0.22
CA VAL A 566 18.33 -5.77 -1.04
C VAL A 566 18.96 -6.47 -2.24
N ALA A 567 20.29 -6.51 -2.34
CA ALA A 567 20.98 -7.21 -3.41
C ALA A 567 20.66 -8.71 -3.41
N LEU A 568 20.69 -9.36 -2.25
CA LEU A 568 20.31 -10.77 -2.10
C LEU A 568 18.84 -11.02 -2.43
N ALA A 569 17.95 -10.07 -2.20
CA ALA A 569 16.54 -10.17 -2.52
C ALA A 569 16.22 -9.89 -4.00
N SER A 570 17.18 -9.36 -4.75
CA SER A 570 17.02 -8.99 -6.16
C SER A 570 17.46 -10.09 -7.14
N ASP A 571 17.17 -9.87 -8.42
CA ASP A 571 17.58 -10.73 -9.52
C ASP A 571 19.10 -10.91 -9.63
N ALA A 572 19.89 -9.98 -9.09
CA ALA A 572 21.35 -10.08 -9.06
C ALA A 572 21.84 -11.36 -8.35
N PHE A 573 21.04 -11.90 -7.43
CA PHE A 573 21.33 -13.13 -6.69
C PHE A 573 20.30 -14.24 -6.97
N ALA A 574 19.58 -14.17 -8.10
CA ALA A 574 18.55 -15.15 -8.49
C ALA A 574 19.06 -16.60 -8.61
N LYS A 575 20.37 -16.81 -8.73
CA LYS A 575 21.02 -18.14 -8.85
C LYS A 575 21.91 -18.48 -7.65
N THR A 576 21.73 -17.78 -6.53
CA THR A 576 22.55 -17.95 -5.33
C THR A 576 21.70 -18.41 -4.14
N THR A 577 22.01 -19.57 -3.60
CA THR A 577 21.43 -20.12 -2.36
C THR A 577 22.50 -20.86 -1.57
N GLY A 578 22.36 -20.92 -0.24
CA GLY A 578 23.35 -21.47 0.68
C GLY A 578 24.61 -20.62 0.88
N ALA A 579 24.64 -19.40 0.33
CA ALA A 579 25.82 -18.54 0.40
C ALA A 579 25.97 -17.92 1.79
N GLN A 580 27.23 -17.82 2.23
CA GLN A 580 27.66 -17.12 3.44
C GLN A 580 28.43 -15.88 3.02
N ILE A 581 27.87 -14.70 3.27
CA ILE A 581 28.38 -13.44 2.72
C ILE A 581 28.91 -12.56 3.85
N PRO A 582 30.22 -12.33 3.96
CA PRO A 582 30.77 -11.39 4.94
C PRO A 582 30.47 -9.95 4.56
N VAL A 583 30.13 -9.13 5.55
CA VAL A 583 30.03 -7.67 5.44
C VAL A 583 30.87 -7.08 6.57
N ASP A 584 32.17 -7.00 6.34
CA ASP A 584 33.18 -6.73 7.39
C ASP A 584 34.37 -5.86 6.94
N GLY A 585 34.48 -5.51 5.65
CA GLY A 585 35.63 -4.78 5.11
C GLY A 585 36.92 -5.60 5.06
N GLY A 586 36.80 -6.93 5.13
CA GLY A 586 37.90 -7.88 5.24
C GLY A 586 38.39 -8.00 6.68
N ASN A 587 38.00 -9.08 7.37
CA ASN A 587 38.55 -9.42 8.69
C ASN A 587 39.71 -10.41 8.56
N ASP A 588 40.88 -10.04 9.09
CA ASP A 588 42.14 -10.82 9.02
C ASP A 588 42.09 -12.18 9.73
N ARG A 589 41.10 -12.41 10.60
CA ARG A 589 40.88 -13.71 11.25
C ARG A 589 39.95 -14.64 10.47
N ILE A 590 39.32 -14.16 9.40
CA ILE A 590 38.36 -14.91 8.58
C ILE A 590 38.94 -15.28 7.22
N ILE A 591 39.65 -14.35 6.58
CA ILE A 591 40.14 -14.49 5.20
C ILE A 591 41.33 -15.44 5.04
#